data_AF-A0A3B9JA72-F1
#
_entry.id   AF-A0A3B9JA72-F1
#
_cell.length_a   1.000
_cell.length_b   1.000
_cell.length_c   1.000
_cell.angle_alpha   90.00
_cell.angle_beta   90.00
_cell.angle_gamma   90.00
#
_symmetry.space_group_name_H-M   'P 1'
#
loop_
_entity.id
_entity.type
_entity.pdbx_description
1 polymer ?
#
loop_
_entity_poly.entity_id
_entity_poly.type
_entity_poly.pdbx_seq_one_letter_code
_entity_poly.pdbx_strand_id
1 'polypeptide(L)'
;MEPILNFFKERPAIAAIIALVVGLLLGLTWAWGIQPVEWIDQPVDKLRADLRLEYMSMTVDSFRVNGDADLAAKRFKDLGAYAYQTFQELKATPGKVDPVLIDIFELKMAEYGLMSPTAPVQAS
;
A
#
# COMPACT_ATOMS: atom_id res chain seq x y z
N MET A 1 22.01 -45.06 -26.71
CA MET A 1 21.90 -43.84 -25.88
C MET A 1 22.56 -44.10 -24.52
N GLU A 2 23.87 -44.32 -24.50
CA GLU A 2 24.61 -44.74 -23.29
C GLU A 2 25.56 -43.70 -22.65
N PRO A 3 25.91 -42.53 -23.26
CA PRO A 3 26.93 -41.65 -22.67
C PRO A 3 26.42 -40.83 -21.48
N ILE A 4 25.13 -40.48 -21.47
CA ILE A 4 24.53 -39.66 -20.41
C ILE A 4 24.50 -40.42 -19.08
N LEU A 5 24.05 -41.68 -19.04
CA LEU A 5 23.95 -42.44 -17.78
C LEU A 5 25.31 -42.67 -17.09
N ASN A 6 26.39 -42.90 -17.86
CA ASN A 6 27.73 -43.09 -17.28
C ASN A 6 28.29 -41.80 -16.67
N PHE A 7 28.01 -40.65 -17.29
CA PHE A 7 28.45 -39.34 -16.78
C PHE A 7 27.88 -39.03 -15.38
N PHE A 8 26.61 -39.36 -15.14
CA PHE A 8 25.96 -39.16 -13.83
C PHE A 8 26.53 -40.09 -12.75
N LYS A 9 27.00 -41.28 -13.14
CA LYS A 9 27.55 -42.28 -12.21
C LYS A 9 29.02 -42.02 -11.85
N GLU A 10 29.81 -41.51 -12.79
CA GLU A 10 31.24 -41.22 -12.59
C GLU A 10 31.50 -39.89 -11.87
N ARG A 11 30.59 -38.91 -11.99
CA ARG A 11 30.74 -37.58 -11.38
C ARG A 11 29.46 -37.13 -10.66
N PRO A 12 29.14 -37.74 -9.49
CA PRO A 12 27.90 -37.47 -8.77
C PRO A 12 27.76 -36.00 -8.33
N ALA A 13 28.88 -35.31 -8.08
CA ALA A 13 28.88 -33.88 -7.74
C ALA A 13 28.39 -32.99 -8.91
N ILE A 14 28.79 -33.29 -10.14
CA ILE A 14 28.37 -32.53 -11.32
C ILE A 14 26.89 -32.79 -11.62
N ALA A 15 26.47 -34.05 -11.49
CA ALA A 15 25.06 -34.44 -11.56
C ALA A 15 24.19 -33.67 -10.56
N ALA A 16 24.63 -33.54 -9.31
CA ALA A 16 23.92 -32.79 -8.28
C ALA A 16 23.78 -31.30 -8.63
N ILE A 17 24.85 -30.68 -9.15
CA ILE A 17 24.82 -29.27 -9.57
C ILE A 17 23.85 -29.08 -10.75
N ILE A 18 23.88 -29.97 -11.75
CA ILE A 18 22.97 -29.90 -12.89
C ILE A 18 21.51 -30.04 -12.43
N ALA A 19 21.23 -31.01 -11.55
CA ALA A 19 19.89 -31.20 -11.01
C ALA A 19 19.39 -29.98 -10.22
N LEU A 20 20.27 -29.33 -9.45
CA LEU A 20 19.95 -28.12 -8.71
C LEU A 20 19.66 -26.94 -9.64
N VAL A 21 20.48 -26.74 -10.68
CA VAL A 21 20.26 -25.66 -11.66
C VAL A 21 18.95 -25.87 -12.41
N VAL A 22 18.68 -27.10 -12.87
CA VAL A 22 17.42 -27.43 -13.56
C VAL A 22 16.22 -27.26 -12.62
N GLY A 23 16.33 -27.71 -11.37
CA GLY A 23 15.27 -27.53 -10.37
C GLY A 23 14.97 -26.06 -10.06
N LEU A 24 16.00 -25.22 -9.94
CA LEU A 24 15.84 -23.78 -9.73
C LEU A 24 15.20 -23.09 -10.95
N LEU A 25 15.64 -23.42 -12.15
CA LEU A 25 15.06 -22.86 -13.37
C LEU A 25 13.58 -23.23 -13.47
N LEU A 26 13.23 -24.51 -13.27
CA LEU A 26 11.84 -24.95 -13.29
C LEU A 26 11.00 -24.30 -12.18
N GLY A 27 11.51 -24.26 -10.95
CA GLY A 27 10.83 -23.65 -9.81
C GLY A 27 10.59 -22.15 -10.01
N LEU A 28 11.57 -21.42 -10.54
CA LEU A 28 11.45 -19.98 -10.81
C LEU A 28 10.48 -19.70 -11.96
N THR A 29 10.54 -20.49 -13.02
CA THR A 29 9.63 -20.35 -14.18
C THR A 29 8.18 -20.64 -13.75
N TRP A 30 7.97 -21.63 -12.88
CA TRP A 30 6.66 -21.94 -12.33
C TRP A 30 6.12 -20.82 -11.42
N ALA A 31 6.97 -20.31 -10.52
CA ALA A 31 6.60 -19.25 -9.58
C ALA A 31 6.16 -17.97 -10.30
N TRP A 32 6.84 -17.56 -11.38
CA TRP A 32 6.51 -16.33 -12.10
C TRP A 32 5.52 -16.51 -13.26
N GLY A 33 5.38 -17.74 -13.80
CA GLY A 33 4.52 -18.01 -14.96
C GLY A 33 3.09 -18.42 -14.63
N ILE A 34 2.86 -19.12 -13.52
CA ILE A 34 1.54 -19.74 -13.20
C ILE A 34 0.84 -19.05 -12.03
N GLN A 35 1.60 -18.49 -11.09
CA GLN A 35 1.08 -17.76 -9.93
C GLN A 35 1.86 -16.45 -9.78
N PRO A 36 1.65 -15.47 -10.67
CA PRO A 36 2.21 -14.15 -10.44
C PRO A 36 1.77 -13.67 -9.06
N VAL A 37 2.72 -13.16 -8.28
CA VAL A 37 2.43 -12.55 -6.99
C VAL A 37 1.56 -11.33 -7.26
N GLU A 38 0.27 -11.43 -6.96
CA GLU A 38 -0.61 -10.26 -6.91
C GLU A 38 -0.19 -9.44 -5.70
N TRP A 39 0.34 -8.23 -5.97
CA TRP A 39 0.42 -7.20 -4.96
C TRP A 39 -1.01 -6.80 -4.64
N ILE A 40 -1.56 -7.37 -3.57
CA ILE A 40 -2.83 -6.91 -3.03
C ILE A 40 -2.57 -5.48 -2.56
N ASP A 41 -3.09 -4.50 -3.29
CA ASP A 41 -3.18 -3.12 -2.81
C ASP A 41 -3.91 -3.18 -1.47
N GLN A 42 -3.18 -3.08 -0.35
CA GLN A 42 -3.82 -2.89 0.94
C GLN A 42 -4.54 -1.54 0.85
N PRO A 43 -5.87 -1.52 0.79
CA PRO A 43 -6.56 -0.26 0.65
C PRO A 43 -6.33 0.54 1.94
N VAL A 44 -6.26 1.87 1.80
CA VAL A 44 -5.92 2.78 2.91
C VAL A 44 -6.94 2.68 4.06
N ASP A 45 -8.11 2.12 3.79
CA ASP A 45 -9.14 1.77 4.78
C ASP A 45 -8.72 0.62 5.74
N LYS A 46 -7.78 -0.25 5.35
CA LYS A 46 -7.20 -1.32 6.19
C LYS A 46 -5.98 -0.87 7.00
N LEU A 47 -5.50 0.36 6.80
CA LEU A 47 -4.41 0.90 7.62
C LEU A 47 -4.85 0.97 9.09
N ARG A 48 -3.93 0.66 10.01
CA ARG A 48 -4.12 0.87 11.45
C ARG A 48 -4.41 2.36 11.73
N ALA A 49 -5.10 2.65 12.83
CA ALA A 49 -5.55 4.00 13.15
C ALA A 49 -4.40 5.03 13.23
N ASP A 50 -3.25 4.61 13.77
CA ASP A 50 -2.01 5.40 13.82
C ASP A 50 -1.52 5.78 12.42
N LEU A 51 -1.51 4.84 11.48
CA LEU A 51 -1.08 5.10 10.10
C LEU A 51 -2.06 5.98 9.32
N ARG A 52 -3.37 5.86 9.60
CA ARG A 52 -4.38 6.76 9.00
C ARG A 52 -4.16 8.20 9.44
N LEU A 53 -3.84 8.42 10.72
CA LEU A 53 -3.53 9.74 11.25
C LEU A 53 -2.29 10.34 10.59
N GLU A 54 -1.24 9.54 10.41
CA GLU A 54 -0.01 9.98 9.71
C GLU A 54 -0.28 10.28 8.23
N TYR A 55 -1.10 9.47 7.55
CA TYR A 55 -1.53 9.71 6.18
C TYR A 55 -2.35 11.00 6.03
N MET A 56 -3.29 11.26 6.94
CA MET A 56 -4.05 12.52 6.96
C MET A 56 -3.13 13.72 7.20
N SER A 57 -2.18 13.61 8.12
CA SER A 57 -1.19 14.67 8.39
C SER A 57 -0.40 15.01 7.13
N MET A 58 0.12 14.01 6.43
CA MET A 58 0.82 14.19 5.15
C MET A 58 -0.10 14.77 4.06
N THR A 59 -1.38 14.41 4.06
CA THR A 59 -2.36 14.96 3.12
C THR A 59 -2.55 16.46 3.34
N VAL A 60 -2.71 16.88 4.58
CA VAL A 60 -2.84 18.29 4.97
C VAL A 60 -1.53 19.05 4.65
N ASP A 61 -0.37 18.49 4.98
CA ASP A 61 0.93 19.11 4.64
C ASP A 61 1.14 19.23 3.12
N SER A 62 0.77 18.20 2.36
CA SER A 62 0.86 18.23 0.89
C SER A 62 -0.10 19.26 0.28
N PHE A 63 -1.25 19.49 0.89
CA PHE A 63 -2.17 20.55 0.49
C PHE A 63 -1.52 21.93 0.65
N ARG A 64 -0.77 22.17 1.74
CA ARG A 64 0.00 23.42 1.90
C ARG A 64 1.08 23.59 0.85
N VAL A 65 1.83 22.53 0.56
CA VAL A 65 3.00 22.60 -0.33
C VAL A 65 2.56 22.75 -1.79
N ASN A 66 1.55 22.00 -2.22
CA ASN A 66 1.14 21.97 -3.62
C ASN A 66 -0.04 22.91 -3.94
N GLY A 67 -0.82 23.32 -2.93
CA GLY A 67 -2.05 24.09 -3.14
C GLY A 67 -3.17 23.33 -3.86
N ASP A 68 -2.99 22.02 -4.08
CA ASP A 68 -3.90 21.18 -4.87
C ASP A 68 -5.02 20.62 -3.99
N ALA A 69 -6.15 21.32 -4.00
CA ALA A 69 -7.35 20.95 -3.26
C ALA A 69 -8.03 19.69 -3.82
N ASP A 70 -7.93 19.44 -5.13
CA ASP A 70 -8.54 18.27 -5.76
C ASP A 70 -7.80 16.99 -5.38
N LEU A 71 -6.47 17.04 -5.35
CA LEU A 71 -5.63 15.95 -4.84
C LEU A 71 -5.88 15.70 -3.36
N ALA A 72 -5.99 16.75 -2.55
CA ALA A 72 -6.33 16.65 -1.14
C ALA A 72 -7.71 15.99 -0.93
N ALA A 73 -8.72 16.43 -1.67
CA ALA A 73 -10.07 15.87 -1.63
C ALA A 73 -10.10 14.39 -2.05
N LYS A 74 -9.30 14.01 -3.06
CA LYS A 74 -9.13 12.61 -3.46
C LYS A 74 -8.53 11.78 -2.33
N ARG A 75 -7.40 12.20 -1.76
CA ARG A 75 -6.74 11.49 -0.64
C ARG A 75 -7.62 11.40 0.60
N PHE A 76 -8.39 12.45 0.88
CA PHE A 76 -9.39 12.43 1.94
C PHE A 76 -10.47 11.37 1.67
N LYS A 77 -10.97 11.25 0.44
CA LYS A 77 -11.92 10.19 0.04
C LYS A 77 -11.31 8.79 0.09
N ASP A 78 -10.02 8.65 -0.20
CA ASP A 78 -9.30 7.36 -0.18
C ASP A 78 -9.26 6.73 1.23
N LEU A 79 -9.34 7.54 2.30
CA LEU A 79 -9.54 7.08 3.69
C LEU A 79 -10.96 6.55 3.98
N GLY A 80 -11.91 6.83 3.09
CA GLY A 80 -13.28 6.36 3.14
C GLY A 80 -14.01 6.74 4.44
N ALA A 81 -14.58 5.73 5.08
CA ALA A 81 -15.33 5.85 6.34
C ALA A 81 -14.53 6.50 7.48
N TYR A 82 -13.22 6.26 7.51
CA TYR A 82 -12.36 6.74 8.60
C TYR A 82 -11.91 8.19 8.39
N ALA A 83 -12.11 8.77 7.20
CA ALA A 83 -11.61 10.09 6.86
C ALA A 83 -12.05 11.18 7.86
N TYR A 84 -13.35 11.22 8.15
CA TYR A 84 -13.91 12.18 9.12
C TYR A 84 -13.36 11.96 10.53
N GLN A 85 -13.37 10.72 11.01
CA GLN A 85 -12.86 10.40 12.36
C GLN A 85 -11.38 10.74 12.49
N THR A 86 -10.57 10.34 11.52
CA THR A 86 -9.13 10.60 11.48
C THR A 86 -8.83 12.10 11.37
N PHE A 87 -9.66 12.87 10.65
CA PHE A 87 -9.52 14.33 10.63
C PHE A 87 -9.80 14.96 11.99
N GLN A 88 -10.84 14.51 12.69
CA GLN A 88 -11.15 15.02 14.04
C GLN A 88 -10.06 14.64 15.04
N GLU A 89 -9.46 13.46 14.90
CA GLU A 89 -8.31 13.04 15.70
C GLU A 89 -7.09 13.93 15.42
N LEU A 90 -6.82 14.26 14.15
CA LEU A 90 -5.76 15.20 13.77
C LEU A 90 -6.00 16.61 14.35
N LYS A 91 -7.25 17.08 14.34
CA LYS A 91 -7.60 18.38 14.93
C LYS A 91 -7.40 18.39 16.45
N ALA A 92 -7.70 17.28 17.12
CA ALA A 92 -7.46 17.13 18.55
C ALA A 92 -5.97 17.00 18.89
N THR A 93 -5.19 16.34 18.04
CA THR A 93 -3.75 16.12 18.22
C THR A 93 -2.97 16.47 16.95
N PRO A 94 -2.70 17.76 16.69
CA PRO A 94 -2.08 18.22 15.43
C PRO A 94 -0.66 17.68 15.19
N GLY A 95 0.03 17.26 16.26
CA GLY A 95 1.40 16.76 16.19
C GLY A 95 2.35 17.80 15.59
N LYS A 96 2.77 17.58 14.33
CA LYS A 96 3.69 18.46 13.58
C LYS A 96 2.99 19.35 12.56
N VAL A 97 1.70 19.13 12.32
CA VAL A 97 0.91 19.91 11.35
C VAL A 97 0.49 21.22 12.00
N ASP A 98 0.60 22.32 11.26
CA ASP A 98 0.19 23.64 11.73
C ASP A 98 -1.34 23.67 11.97
N PRO A 99 -1.83 24.01 13.18
CA PRO A 99 -3.26 24.11 13.47
C PRO A 99 -4.02 25.04 12.52
N VAL A 100 -3.40 26.14 12.07
CA VAL A 100 -4.03 27.06 11.11
C VAL A 100 -4.26 26.38 9.76
N LEU A 101 -3.33 25.52 9.35
CA LEU A 101 -3.45 24.76 8.12
C LEU A 101 -4.57 23.72 8.20
N ILE A 102 -4.78 23.11 9.37
CA ILE A 102 -5.89 22.18 9.62
C ILE A 102 -7.22 22.92 9.43
N ASP A 103 -7.37 24.13 9.98
CA ASP A 103 -8.59 24.93 9.83
C ASP A 103 -8.83 25.35 8.36
N ILE A 104 -7.79 25.76 7.63
CA ILE A 104 -7.90 26.09 6.19
C ILE A 104 -8.30 24.84 5.39
N PHE A 105 -7.70 23.70 5.70
CA PHE A 105 -8.04 22.43 5.08
C PHE A 105 -9.49 22.03 5.38
N GLU A 106 -9.97 22.25 6.62
CA GLU A 106 -11.36 22.03 7.04
C GLU A 106 -12.33 22.81 6.16
N LEU A 107 -12.10 24.12 6.06
CA LEU A 107 -12.89 25.01 5.21
C LEU A 107 -12.89 24.53 3.76
N LYS A 108 -11.71 24.16 3.23
CA LYS A 108 -11.61 23.74 1.84
C LYS A 108 -12.35 22.43 1.60
N MET A 109 -12.19 21.41 2.43
CA MET A 109 -12.91 20.14 2.26
C MET A 109 -14.41 20.27 2.52
N ALA A 110 -14.85 21.25 3.32
CA ALA A 110 -16.26 21.58 3.48
C ALA A 110 -16.86 22.08 2.16
N GLU A 111 -16.12 22.84 1.33
CA GLU A 111 -16.57 23.21 -0.02
C GLU A 111 -16.78 21.98 -0.93
N TYR A 112 -16.00 20.91 -0.74
CA TYR A 112 -16.18 19.63 -1.45
C TYR A 112 -17.25 18.73 -0.83
N GLY A 113 -17.91 19.16 0.26
CA GLY A 113 -18.91 18.38 0.99
C GLY A 113 -18.34 17.16 1.75
N LEU A 114 -17.04 17.16 2.06
CA LEU A 114 -16.34 16.01 2.67
C LEU A 114 -16.22 16.10 4.20
N MET A 115 -16.61 17.22 4.81
CA MET A 115 -16.53 17.44 6.26
C MET A 115 -17.74 16.93 7.05
N SER A 116 -18.38 15.88 6.54
CA SER A 116 -19.49 15.19 7.20
C SER A 116 -19.05 13.80 7.66
N PRO A 117 -19.64 13.25 8.73
CA PRO A 117 -19.40 11.87 9.13
C PRO A 117 -19.74 10.93 7.97
N THR A 118 -18.73 10.38 7.32
CA THR A 118 -18.94 9.31 6.33
C THR A 118 -19.32 8.06 7.10
N ALA A 119 -20.53 7.54 6.88
CA ALA A 119 -20.98 6.32 7.54
C ALA A 119 -19.95 5.19 7.31
N PRO A 120 -19.65 4.34 8.32
CA PRO A 120 -18.76 3.21 8.11
C PRO A 120 -19.30 2.35 6.97
N VAL A 121 -18.48 2.17 5.94
CA VAL A 121 -18.74 1.20 4.87
C VAL A 121 -18.81 -0.15 5.58
N GLN A 122 -20.02 -0.65 5.79
CA GLN A 122 -20.23 -2.00 6.27
C GLN A 122 -19.58 -2.90 5.22
N ALA A 123 -18.47 -3.55 5.60
CA ALA A 123 -17.84 -4.57 4.80
C ALA A 123 -18.85 -5.70 4.61
N SER A 124 -19.50 -5.74 3.45
CA SER A 124 -20.29 -6.86 2.97
C SER A 124 -19.37 -7.93 2.37
#